data_AF-A0A7C7TG20-F1
#
_entry.id   AF-A0A7C7TG20-F1
#
_cell.length_a   1.000
_cell.length_b   1.000
_cell.length_c   1.000
_cell.angle_alpha   90.00
_cell.angle_beta   90.00
_cell.angle_gamma   90.00
#
_symmetry.space_group_name_H-M   'P 1'
#
loop_
_entity.id
_entity.type
_entity.pdbx_description
1 polymer ?
#
loop_
_entity_poly.entity_id
_entity_poly.type
_entity_poly.pdbx_seq_one_letter_code
_entity_poly.pdbx_strand_id
1 'polypeptide(L)'
;MDKKIQEILVEKIRKSTSAKDEIISLVNSLEPEDAPNNLFVYGIIIGRLYNSFYYQSRRILKRDPTQQEFSEFIKLLEEHKNELSEITS
;
A
#
# COMPACT_ATOMS: atom_id res chain seq x y z
N MET A 1 -12.39 -4.82 -10.08
CA MET A 1 -10.98 -5.25 -10.15
C MET A 1 -11.05 -6.76 -10.06
N ASP A 2 -10.13 -7.49 -10.69
CA ASP A 2 -10.14 -8.96 -10.59
C ASP A 2 -10.12 -9.40 -9.11
N LYS A 3 -10.99 -10.35 -8.76
CA LYS A 3 -11.20 -10.79 -7.37
C LYS A 3 -9.92 -11.34 -6.75
N LYS A 4 -9.10 -12.07 -7.51
CA LYS A 4 -7.85 -12.64 -7.02
C LYS A 4 -6.82 -11.54 -6.73
N ILE A 5 -6.78 -10.49 -7.55
CA ILE A 5 -5.93 -9.32 -7.30
C ILE A 5 -6.41 -8.61 -6.03
N GLN A 6 -7.72 -8.42 -5.86
CA GLN A 6 -8.29 -7.81 -4.66
C GLN A 6 -7.91 -8.56 -3.39
N GLU A 7 -8.06 -9.88 -3.37
CA GLU A 7 -7.69 -10.73 -2.22
C GLU A 7 -6.20 -10.59 -1.86
N ILE A 8 -5.31 -10.62 -2.87
CA ILE A 8 -3.86 -10.43 -2.66
C ILE A 8 -3.55 -9.04 -2.06
N LEU A 9 -4.26 -8.00 -2.49
CA LEU A 9 -4.08 -6.65 -1.97
C LEU A 9 -4.56 -6.53 -0.53
N VAL A 10 -5.71 -7.10 -0.19
CA VAL A 10 -6.22 -7.14 1.20
C VAL A 10 -5.24 -7.86 2.12
N GLU A 11 -4.69 -9.00 1.70
CA GLU A 11 -3.64 -9.68 2.48
C GLU A 11 -2.39 -8.80 2.65
N LYS A 12 -2.00 -8.04 1.62
CA LYS A 12 -0.86 -7.13 1.71
C LYS A 12 -1.11 -5.93 2.61
N ILE A 13 -2.33 -5.41 2.67
CA ILE A 13 -2.71 -4.36 3.62
C ILE A 13 -2.48 -4.88 5.05
N ARG A 14 -3.02 -6.06 5.37
CA ARG A 14 -2.85 -6.71 6.69
C ARG A 14 -1.38 -7.02 7.03
N LYS A 15 -0.59 -7.45 6.04
CA LYS A 15 0.86 -7.70 6.22
C LYS A 15 1.70 -6.43 6.31
N SER A 16 1.21 -5.31 5.77
CA SER A 16 1.91 -4.03 5.91
C SER A 16 1.88 -3.56 7.36
N THR A 17 0.81 -3.90 8.10
CA THR A 17 0.71 -3.71 9.54
C THR A 17 1.72 -4.55 10.32
N SER A 18 2.03 -5.76 9.86
CA SER A 18 3.03 -6.64 10.52
C SER A 18 4.49 -6.27 10.19
N ALA A 19 4.73 -5.47 9.16
CA ALA A 19 6.07 -5.00 8.76
C ALA A 19 6.38 -3.58 9.30
N LYS A 20 5.57 -3.11 10.28
CA LYS A 20 5.66 -1.77 10.87
C LYS A 20 7.07 -1.45 11.37
N ASP A 21 7.72 -2.39 12.06
CA ASP A 21 9.05 -2.17 12.66
C ASP A 21 10.16 -1.95 11.61
N GLU A 22 10.12 -2.68 10.48
CA GLU A 22 11.07 -2.48 9.38
C GLU A 22 10.90 -1.11 8.71
N ILE A 23 9.63 -0.70 8.49
CA ILE A 23 9.32 0.60 7.88
C ILE A 23 9.74 1.73 8.82
N ILE A 24 9.46 1.62 10.12
CA ILE A 24 9.88 2.60 11.13
C ILE A 24 11.41 2.69 11.17
N SER A 25 12.12 1.57 11.15
CA SER A 25 13.60 1.58 11.14
C SER A 25 14.16 2.26 9.89
N LEU A 26 13.55 2.05 8.72
CA LEU A 26 13.95 2.69 7.47
C LEU A 26 13.72 4.20 7.53
N VAL A 27 12.55 4.61 8.02
CA VAL A 27 12.15 6.01 8.18
C VAL A 27 13.09 6.71 9.16
N ASN A 28 13.30 6.17 10.36
CA ASN A 28 14.24 6.73 11.33
C ASN A 28 15.68 6.87 10.80
N SER A 29 16.08 6.07 9.81
CA SER A 29 17.43 6.11 9.24
C SER A 29 17.58 7.12 8.09
N LEU A 30 16.50 7.46 7.39
CA LEU A 30 16.54 8.20 6.12
C LEU A 30 15.67 9.46 6.12
N GLU A 31 14.76 9.60 7.07
CA GLU A 31 13.87 10.74 7.17
C GLU A 31 14.67 11.98 7.60
N PRO A 32 14.55 13.11 6.86
CA PRO A 32 15.14 14.37 7.28
C PRO A 32 14.61 14.79 8.65
N GLU A 33 15.46 15.37 9.50
CA GLU A 33 15.10 15.77 10.88
C GLU A 33 13.85 16.69 10.97
N ASP A 34 13.55 17.42 9.90
CA ASP A 34 12.41 18.35 9.81
C ASP A 34 11.16 17.77 9.14
N ALA A 35 11.15 16.48 8.79
CA ALA A 35 10.02 15.87 8.10
C ALA A 35 8.94 15.38 9.09
N PRO A 36 7.64 15.51 8.75
CA PRO A 36 6.58 14.92 9.57
C PRO A 36 6.66 13.39 9.49
N ASN A 37 7.10 12.74 10.58
CA ASN A 37 7.39 11.29 10.66
C ASN A 37 6.35 10.37 10.00
N ASN A 38 5.09 10.79 10.01
CA ASN A 38 3.96 9.96 9.60
C ASN A 38 3.76 9.95 8.08
N LEU A 39 4.21 10.98 7.37
CA LEU A 39 4.03 11.10 5.92
C LEU A 39 4.93 10.14 5.15
N PHE A 40 6.18 9.95 5.59
CA PHE A 40 7.11 9.08 4.89
C PHE A 40 6.73 7.60 5.06
N VAL A 41 6.34 7.20 6.27
CA VAL A 41 5.73 5.88 6.55
C VAL A 41 4.53 5.63 5.62
N TYR A 42 3.60 6.59 5.55
CA TYR A 42 2.41 6.45 4.71
C TYR A 42 2.77 6.35 3.22
N GLY A 43 3.72 7.15 2.76
CA GLY A 43 4.22 7.10 1.38
C GLY A 43 4.81 5.75 1.00
N ILE A 44 5.60 5.13 1.90
CA ILE A 44 6.17 3.80 1.69
C ILE A 44 5.06 2.75 1.55
N ILE A 45 4.06 2.77 2.44
CA ILE A 45 2.97 1.80 2.44
C ILE A 45 2.16 1.91 1.15
N ILE A 46 1.73 3.12 0.78
CA ILE A 46 0.97 3.38 -0.44
C ILE A 46 1.78 3.00 -1.68
N GLY A 47 3.08 3.32 -1.72
CA GLY A 47 3.97 2.93 -2.81
C GLY A 47 4.07 1.40 -2.98
N ARG A 48 4.17 0.64 -1.88
CA ARG A 48 4.19 -0.83 -1.92
C ARG A 48 2.88 -1.41 -2.44
N LEU A 49 1.75 -0.86 -2.02
CA LEU A 49 0.41 -1.28 -2.48
C LEU A 49 0.20 -0.95 -3.96
N TYR A 50 0.57 0.26 -4.39
CA TYR A 50 0.52 0.69 -5.79
C TYR A 50 1.35 -0.22 -6.69
N ASN A 51 2.61 -0.48 -6.31
CA ASN A 51 3.47 -1.39 -7.06
C ASN A 51 2.89 -2.81 -7.11
N SER A 52 2.35 -3.29 -5.99
CA SER A 52 1.70 -4.60 -5.96
C SER A 52 0.50 -4.68 -6.89
N PHE A 53 -0.37 -3.66 -6.91
CA PHE A 53 -1.54 -3.63 -7.78
C PHE A 53 -1.14 -3.78 -9.25
N TYR A 54 -0.21 -2.95 -9.73
CA TYR A 54 0.26 -3.03 -11.12
C TYR A 54 0.98 -4.34 -11.43
N TYR A 55 1.82 -4.83 -10.51
CA TYR A 55 2.52 -6.09 -10.68
C TYR A 55 1.56 -7.28 -10.78
N GLN A 56 0.56 -7.36 -9.89
CA GLN A 56 -0.41 -8.45 -9.90
C GLN A 56 -1.34 -8.38 -11.13
N SER A 57 -1.75 -7.18 -11.53
CA SER A 57 -2.49 -6.95 -12.78
C SER A 57 -1.73 -7.51 -13.99
N ARG A 58 -0.45 -7.15 -14.15
CA ARG A 58 0.38 -7.70 -15.24
C ARG A 58 0.60 -9.21 -15.11
N ARG A 59 0.81 -9.71 -13.90
CA ARG A 59 1.11 -11.13 -13.67
C ARG A 59 -0.10 -12.03 -13.98
N ILE A 60 -1.29 -11.64 -13.52
CA ILE A 60 -2.52 -12.44 -13.56
C ILE A 60 -3.31 -12.16 -14.85
N LEU A 61 -3.50 -10.89 -15.21
CA LEU A 61 -4.32 -10.49 -16.36
C LEU A 61 -3.51 -10.30 -17.65
N LYS A 62 -2.17 -10.35 -17.58
CA LYS A 62 -1.25 -10.17 -18.73
C LYS A 62 -1.36 -8.82 -19.42
N ARG A 63 -1.85 -7.80 -18.70
CA ARG A 63 -1.96 -6.41 -19.14
C ARG A 63 -1.84 -5.45 -17.97
N ASP A 64 -1.66 -4.18 -18.25
CA ASP A 64 -1.80 -3.14 -17.24
C ASP A 64 -3.27 -2.99 -16.80
N PRO A 65 -3.51 -2.49 -15.58
CA PRO A 65 -4.86 -2.23 -15.09
C PRO A 65 -5.55 -1.14 -15.91
N THR A 66 -6.87 -1.26 -16.07
CA THR A 66 -7.69 -0.22 -16.68
C THR A 66 -7.93 0.94 -15.71
N GLN A 67 -8.44 2.06 -16.22
CA GLN A 67 -8.84 3.19 -15.37
C GLN A 67 -9.93 2.80 -14.36
N GLN A 68 -10.88 1.93 -14.76
CA GLN A 68 -11.91 1.43 -13.84
C GLN A 68 -11.28 0.60 -12.71
N GLU A 69 -10.35 -0.30 -13.04
CA GLU A 69 -9.64 -1.12 -12.05
C GLU A 69 -8.79 -0.27 -11.10
N PHE A 70 -8.22 0.83 -11.59
CA PHE A 70 -7.51 1.79 -10.74
C PHE A 70 -8.45 2.54 -9.79
N SER A 71 -9.63 2.95 -10.23
CA SER A 71 -10.64 3.56 -9.36
C SER A 71 -11.11 2.60 -8.25
N GLU A 72 -11.28 1.31 -8.58
CA GLU A 72 -11.62 0.29 -7.58
C GLU A 72 -10.47 0.04 -6.60
N PHE A 73 -9.21 0.14 -7.06
CA PHE A 73 -8.05 0.11 -6.18
C PHE A 73 -8.05 1.29 -5.20
N ILE A 74 -8.34 2.52 -5.64
CA ILE A 74 -8.46 3.68 -4.75
C ILE A 74 -9.55 3.44 -3.71
N LYS A 75 -10.73 2.98 -4.14
CA LYS A 75 -11.84 2.67 -3.23
C LYS A 75 -11.45 1.63 -2.18
N LEU A 76 -10.72 0.59 -2.58
CA LEU A 76 -10.20 -0.41 -1.64
C LEU A 76 -9.29 0.22 -0.57
N LEU A 77 -8.41 1.15 -0.95
CA LEU A 77 -7.54 1.85 0.00
C LEU A 77 -8.34 2.75 0.96
N GLU A 78 -9.37 3.42 0.46
CA GLU A 78 -10.26 4.25 1.28
C GLU A 78 -11.02 3.42 2.31
N GLU A 79 -11.54 2.26 1.91
CA GLU A 79 -12.22 1.31 2.80
C GLU A 79 -11.31 0.82 3.95
N HIS A 80 -9.99 0.75 3.72
CA HIS A 80 -9.01 0.29 4.71
C HIS A 80 -8.16 1.44 5.30
N LYS A 81 -8.59 2.70 5.12
CA LYS A 81 -7.81 3.88 5.55
C LYS A 81 -7.48 3.86 7.04
N ASN A 82 -8.41 3.38 7.88
CA ASN A 82 -8.20 3.28 9.32
C ASN A 82 -7.07 2.29 9.67
N GLU A 83 -7.08 1.09 9.07
CA GLU A 83 -6.02 0.08 9.25
C GLU A 83 -4.65 0.61 8.81
N LEU A 84 -4.62 1.39 7.72
CA LEU A 84 -3.39 2.02 7.22
C LEU A 84 -2.88 3.13 8.17
N SER A 85 -3.78 3.85 8.84
CA SER A 85 -3.42 4.93 9.77
C SER A 85 -2.90 4.42 11.13
N GLU A 86 -3.30 3.23 11.56
CA GLU A 86 -2.77 2.56 12.76
C GLU A 86 -1.26 2.25 12.66
N ILE A 87 -0.73 2.17 11.43
CA ILE A 87 0.69 1.95 11.19
C ILE A 87 1.50 3.23 11.46
N THR A 88 0.89 4.40 11.25
CA THR A 88 1.50 5.72 11.47
C THR A 88 1.26 6.29 12.88
N SER A 89 0.48 5.60 13.71
CA SER A 89 0.17 5.96 15.10
C SER A 89 1.07 5.21 16.08
#